data_AF-A0A6J4LT86-F1
#
_entry.id   AF-A0A6J4LT86-F1
#
_cell.length_a   1.000
_cell.length_b   1.000
_cell.length_c   1.000
_cell.angle_alpha   90.00
_cell.angle_beta   90.00
_cell.angle_gamma   90.00
#
_symmetry.space_group_name_H-M   'P 1'
#
loop_
_entity.id
_entity.type
_entity.pdbx_description
1 polymer ?
#
loop_
_entity_poly.entity_id
_entity_poly.type
_entity_poly.pdbx_seq_one_letter_code
_entity_poly.pdbx_strand_id
1 'polypeptide(L)'
;MTDRSTLPGLPAEMAVRWVAVGLLDEAAAAHAGLHDPAQPNALHAFRVALRRLRSTLRAYRDLLGEDVRGKDRRLLRDLARATGDARDAEVQAEWLAARLAKARGAERDAVKEALEQARARVAETQEQLRGSVGHFPAERERLGRRLRRYRTELRAPEPPGGPLFRTELAARLRVEADDVAAKLLAITDEEHQEEAHLARISLKRLRYLLEPVRDAVPGAREVLRELKALQERLGEMHDAHVMLGQASIALADAEAEDPEAVRGARALRQRLGEERTEHFATLQEKWLFGAADAFLGRVRALAGELEGAGPEREIERKFLLSAMPKLTGVEVEIRQIEQGYLPGDRLAERVRRVKTPAGTRWYRTVKLGAGVSRIEVEEETTERIFRTLWSLTRGRRVRKRRYAVPDGGLVWEIDRFRNQRLVLAEVELPAEDTPVEIPAWLAPVLVREVTGDPAYVNLNLAR
;
A
#
# COMPACT_ATOMS: atom_id res chain seq x y z
N MET A 1 0.61 6.84 19.61
CA MET A 1 0.63 6.68 18.14
C MET A 1 1.95 6.05 17.75
N THR A 2 1.93 4.80 17.33
CA THR A 2 3.12 4.09 16.83
C THR A 2 3.50 4.67 15.46
N ASP A 3 4.79 4.84 15.21
CA ASP A 3 5.31 5.38 13.96
C ASP A 3 4.91 4.50 12.77
N ARG A 4 4.00 5.01 11.92
CA ARG A 4 3.50 4.31 10.73
C ARG A 4 4.57 4.22 9.62
N SER A 5 5.70 4.94 9.74
CA SER A 5 6.82 4.88 8.79
C SER A 5 7.41 3.47 8.65
N THR A 6 7.33 2.67 9.71
CA THR A 6 7.91 1.33 9.76
C THR A 6 7.03 0.24 9.14
N LEU A 7 5.74 0.53 8.90
CA LEU A 7 4.76 -0.46 8.43
C LEU A 7 5.22 -1.29 7.22
N PRO A 8 5.81 -0.70 6.16
CA PRO A 8 6.20 -1.46 4.96
C PRO A 8 7.20 -2.60 5.24
N GLY A 9 8.06 -2.44 6.26
CA GLY A 9 9.10 -3.40 6.62
C GLY A 9 8.67 -4.47 7.63
N LEU A 10 7.44 -4.42 8.14
CA LEU A 10 6.92 -5.41 9.09
C LEU A 10 6.35 -6.64 8.36
N PRO A 11 6.31 -7.82 9.00
CA PRO A 11 5.50 -8.94 8.53
C PRO A 11 4.05 -8.50 8.29
N ALA A 12 3.47 -8.88 7.14
CA ALA A 12 2.18 -8.36 6.69
C ALA A 12 1.05 -8.64 7.69
N GLU A 13 1.02 -9.84 8.26
CA GLU A 13 0.08 -10.22 9.31
C GLU A 13 0.10 -9.29 10.53
N MET A 14 1.28 -8.81 10.92
CA MET A 14 1.44 -7.90 12.05
C MET A 14 1.04 -6.48 11.65
N ALA A 15 1.52 -6.00 10.50
CA ALA A 15 1.23 -4.67 9.99
C ALA A 15 -0.28 -4.44 9.80
N VAL A 16 -0.98 -5.40 9.18
CA VAL A 16 -2.42 -5.31 8.95
C VAL A 16 -3.19 -5.24 10.27
N ARG A 17 -2.81 -6.05 11.27
CA ARG A 17 -3.42 -5.99 12.60
C ARG A 17 -3.19 -4.64 13.26
N TRP A 18 -2.01 -4.07 13.14
CA TRP A 18 -1.71 -2.73 13.65
C TRP A 18 -2.56 -1.64 12.96
N VAL A 19 -2.69 -1.70 11.63
CA VAL A 19 -3.57 -0.79 10.89
C VAL A 19 -5.02 -0.95 11.33
N ALA A 20 -5.53 -2.19 11.43
CA ALA A 20 -6.90 -2.47 11.83
C ALA A 20 -7.21 -1.99 13.26
N VAL A 21 -6.28 -2.21 14.21
CA VAL A 21 -6.40 -1.70 15.57
C VAL A 21 -6.40 -0.17 15.59
N GLY A 22 -5.54 0.48 14.82
CA GLY A 22 -5.52 1.94 14.71
C GLY A 22 -6.84 2.51 14.16
N LEU A 23 -7.42 1.89 13.14
CA LEU A 23 -8.72 2.29 12.58
C LEU A 23 -9.87 2.02 13.54
N LEU A 24 -9.80 0.93 14.32
CA LEU A 24 -10.76 0.65 15.40
C LEU A 24 -10.64 1.69 16.53
N ASP A 25 -9.42 2.14 16.82
CA ASP A 25 -9.11 3.21 17.76
C ASP A 25 -9.72 4.56 17.31
N GLU A 26 -9.48 4.94 16.04
CA GLU A 26 -10.11 6.11 15.40
C GLU A 26 -11.64 6.04 15.44
N ALA A 27 -12.22 4.87 15.18
CA ALA A 27 -13.67 4.69 15.19
C ALA A 27 -14.29 4.94 16.57
N ALA A 28 -13.68 4.50 17.69
CA ALA A 28 -14.31 4.83 18.99
C ALA A 28 -14.01 6.22 19.51
N ALA A 29 -12.92 6.85 19.09
CA ALA A 29 -12.75 8.28 19.34
C ALA A 29 -13.91 9.06 18.72
N ALA A 30 -14.27 8.75 17.47
CA ALA A 30 -15.41 9.38 16.81
C ALA A 30 -16.77 8.96 17.39
N HIS A 31 -16.92 7.69 17.81
CA HIS A 31 -18.14 7.20 18.47
C HIS A 31 -18.43 7.96 19.78
N ALA A 32 -17.40 8.23 20.58
CA ALA A 32 -17.54 8.96 21.84
C ALA A 32 -18.09 10.39 21.65
N GLY A 33 -17.86 11.00 20.49
CA GLY A 33 -18.38 12.32 20.14
C GLY A 33 -19.79 12.33 19.56
N LEU A 34 -20.44 11.19 19.30
CA LEU A 34 -21.75 11.14 18.60
C LEU A 34 -22.89 11.84 19.36
N HIS A 35 -22.77 11.93 20.68
CA HIS A 35 -23.77 12.58 21.53
C HIS A 35 -23.33 13.98 22.00
N ASP A 36 -22.18 14.46 21.53
CA ASP A 36 -21.62 15.75 21.90
C ASP A 36 -22.02 16.82 20.87
N PRO A 37 -22.89 17.79 21.22
CA PRO A 37 -23.27 18.87 20.32
C PRO A 37 -22.08 19.74 19.87
N ALA A 38 -20.97 19.74 20.62
CA ALA A 38 -19.75 20.44 20.25
C ALA A 38 -18.95 19.73 19.15
N GLN A 39 -19.35 18.50 18.76
CA GLN A 39 -18.70 17.70 17.72
C GLN A 39 -19.67 17.37 16.58
N PRO A 40 -20.14 18.37 15.82
CA PRO A 40 -21.14 18.19 14.75
C PRO A 40 -20.67 17.23 13.64
N ASN A 41 -19.35 17.05 13.48
CA ASN A 41 -18.76 16.14 12.49
C ASN A 41 -18.50 14.71 13.02
N ALA A 42 -18.87 14.40 14.27
CA ALA A 42 -18.59 13.09 14.88
C ALA A 42 -19.22 11.93 14.09
N LEU A 43 -20.47 12.10 13.63
CA LEU A 43 -21.14 11.08 12.80
C LEU A 43 -20.38 10.82 11.50
N HIS A 44 -19.97 11.89 10.83
CA HIS A 44 -19.17 11.79 9.61
C HIS A 44 -17.84 11.07 9.88
N ALA A 45 -17.11 11.47 10.93
CA ALA A 45 -15.84 10.87 11.31
C ALA A 45 -15.99 9.38 11.66
N PHE A 46 -17.03 9.02 12.41
CA PHE A 46 -17.31 7.63 12.81
C PHE A 46 -17.60 6.76 11.59
N ARG A 47 -18.45 7.24 10.69
CA ARG A 47 -18.78 6.55 9.42
C ARG A 47 -17.55 6.36 8.54
N VAL A 48 -16.68 7.38 8.44
CA VAL A 48 -15.43 7.29 7.68
C VAL A 48 -14.50 6.24 8.30
N ALA A 49 -14.32 6.25 9.62
CA ALA A 49 -13.49 5.27 10.32
C ALA A 49 -14.02 3.83 10.15
N LEU A 50 -15.34 3.61 10.29
CA LEU A 50 -15.98 2.32 10.05
C LEU A 50 -15.76 1.82 8.62
N ARG A 51 -15.89 2.71 7.62
CA ARG A 51 -15.69 2.34 6.21
C ARG A 51 -14.25 1.92 5.94
N ARG A 52 -13.28 2.69 6.46
CA ARG A 52 -11.84 2.38 6.34
C ARG A 52 -11.53 1.05 7.00
N LEU A 53 -11.98 0.85 8.25
CA LEU A 53 -11.83 -0.41 8.98
C LEU A 53 -12.39 -1.58 8.17
N ARG A 54 -13.65 -1.50 7.73
CA ARG A 54 -14.29 -2.56 6.94
C ARG A 54 -13.54 -2.87 5.64
N SER A 55 -13.04 -1.84 4.96
CA SER A 55 -12.26 -2.01 3.74
C SER A 55 -10.96 -2.75 4.01
N THR A 56 -10.21 -2.34 5.05
CA THR A 56 -8.97 -3.01 5.47
C THR A 56 -9.23 -4.46 5.88
N LEU A 57 -10.23 -4.72 6.71
CA LEU A 57 -10.59 -6.08 7.14
C LEU A 57 -11.03 -6.98 5.97
N ARG A 58 -11.63 -6.40 4.93
CA ARG A 58 -11.99 -7.12 3.71
C ARG A 58 -10.76 -7.40 2.85
N ALA A 59 -9.92 -6.40 2.62
CA ALA A 59 -8.77 -6.48 1.72
C ALA A 59 -7.70 -7.46 2.21
N TYR A 60 -7.56 -7.63 3.53
CA TYR A 60 -6.57 -8.51 4.14
C TYR A 60 -7.22 -9.66 4.91
N ARG A 61 -8.36 -10.16 4.43
CA ARG A 61 -9.10 -11.25 5.10
C ARG A 61 -8.25 -12.51 5.23
N ASP A 62 -7.50 -12.83 4.20
CA ASP A 62 -6.56 -13.96 4.12
C ASP A 62 -5.48 -13.88 5.21
N LEU A 63 -4.94 -12.69 5.49
CA LEU A 63 -3.92 -12.49 6.52
C LEU A 63 -4.48 -12.39 7.94
N LEU A 64 -5.74 -11.99 8.09
CA LEU A 64 -6.40 -11.85 9.40
C LEU A 64 -7.09 -13.15 9.86
N GLY A 65 -7.34 -14.08 8.95
CA GLY A 65 -7.92 -15.38 9.25
C GLY A 65 -9.20 -15.30 10.09
N GLU A 66 -9.30 -16.18 11.09
CA GLU A 66 -10.47 -16.33 11.97
C GLU A 66 -10.54 -15.29 13.10
N ASP A 67 -9.56 -14.38 13.22
CA ASP A 67 -9.58 -13.32 14.23
C ASP A 67 -10.74 -12.34 14.01
N VAL A 68 -11.17 -12.20 12.76
CA VAL A 68 -12.28 -11.36 12.32
C VAL A 68 -13.45 -12.24 11.86
N ARG A 69 -14.26 -12.60 12.84
CA ARG A 69 -15.37 -13.56 12.70
C ARG A 69 -16.46 -12.99 11.81
N GLY A 70 -17.29 -13.87 11.25
CA GLY A 70 -18.47 -13.47 10.47
C GLY A 70 -19.41 -12.52 11.23
N LYS A 71 -19.54 -12.69 12.56
CA LYS A 71 -20.35 -11.81 13.41
C LYS A 71 -19.78 -10.38 13.51
N ASP A 72 -18.45 -10.23 13.55
CA ASP A 72 -17.81 -8.91 13.63
C ASP A 72 -18.03 -8.16 12.31
N ARG A 73 -17.91 -8.88 11.19
CA ARG A 73 -18.19 -8.34 9.85
C ARG A 73 -19.64 -7.91 9.67
N ARG A 74 -20.59 -8.67 10.24
CA ARG A 74 -22.02 -8.32 10.24
C ARG A 74 -22.25 -7.04 11.06
N LEU A 75 -21.81 -7.02 12.31
CA LEU A 75 -21.92 -5.84 13.17
C LEU A 75 -21.38 -4.57 12.50
N LEU A 76 -20.14 -4.61 11.98
CA LEU A 76 -19.55 -3.45 11.33
C LEU A 76 -20.34 -3.02 10.08
N ARG A 77 -20.91 -3.97 9.34
CA ARG A 77 -21.78 -3.68 8.20
C ARG A 77 -23.06 -2.98 8.65
N ASP A 78 -23.70 -3.48 9.69
CA ASP A 78 -24.97 -2.94 10.20
C ASP A 78 -24.76 -1.54 10.77
N LEU A 79 -23.67 -1.32 11.52
CA LEU A 79 -23.25 0.02 11.96
C LEU A 79 -22.97 0.97 10.79
N ALA A 80 -22.27 0.49 9.76
CA ALA A 80 -21.97 1.29 8.57
C ALA A 80 -23.23 1.63 7.75
N ARG A 81 -24.26 0.78 7.78
CA ARG A 81 -25.57 1.03 7.17
C ARG A 81 -26.33 2.09 7.95
N ALA A 82 -26.52 1.89 9.25
CA ALA A 82 -27.22 2.84 10.12
C ALA A 82 -26.59 4.24 10.10
N THR A 83 -25.25 4.33 10.16
CA THR A 83 -24.52 5.61 10.03
C THR A 83 -24.55 6.19 8.61
N GLY A 84 -24.72 5.35 7.59
CA GLY A 84 -24.91 5.77 6.21
C GLY A 84 -26.27 6.43 6.02
N ASP A 85 -27.33 5.72 6.36
CA ASP A 85 -28.72 6.16 6.22
C ASP A 85 -28.97 7.50 6.94
N ALA A 86 -28.46 7.64 8.18
CA ALA A 86 -28.54 8.89 8.93
C ALA A 86 -27.79 10.05 8.25
N ARG A 87 -26.56 9.82 7.75
CA ARG A 87 -25.79 10.89 7.10
C ARG A 87 -26.38 11.26 5.74
N ASP A 88 -26.91 10.29 4.99
CA ASP A 88 -27.49 10.54 3.68
C ASP A 88 -28.77 11.39 3.83
N ALA A 89 -29.58 11.14 4.86
CA ALA A 89 -30.70 12.01 5.22
C ALA A 89 -30.25 13.44 5.60
N GLU A 90 -29.19 13.58 6.41
CA GLU A 90 -28.64 14.90 6.77
C GLU A 90 -28.16 15.69 5.54
N VAL A 91 -27.39 15.04 4.66
CA VAL A 91 -26.87 15.66 3.44
C VAL A 91 -28.00 16.07 2.50
N GLN A 92 -29.04 15.24 2.38
CA GLN A 92 -30.21 15.57 1.57
C GLN A 92 -30.93 16.83 2.10
N ALA A 93 -31.13 16.92 3.42
CA ALA A 93 -31.73 18.10 4.04
C ALA A 93 -30.84 19.37 3.90
N GLU A 94 -29.52 19.24 4.10
CA GLU A 94 -28.55 20.32 3.88
C GLU A 94 -28.61 20.86 2.43
N TRP A 95 -28.65 19.96 1.45
CA TRP A 95 -28.72 20.31 0.03
C TRP A 95 -30.04 21.00 -0.33
N LEU A 96 -31.18 20.45 0.09
CA LEU A 96 -32.50 21.03 -0.15
C LEU A 96 -32.63 22.42 0.49
N ALA A 97 -32.08 22.62 1.69
CA ALA A 97 -32.05 23.92 2.34
C ALA A 97 -31.22 24.95 1.53
N ALA A 98 -30.05 24.54 1.05
CA ALA A 98 -29.21 25.39 0.19
C ALA A 98 -29.91 25.71 -1.15
N ARG A 99 -30.66 24.75 -1.71
CA ARG A 99 -31.43 24.94 -2.94
C ARG A 99 -32.61 25.88 -2.75
N LEU A 100 -33.33 25.76 -1.64
CA LEU A 100 -34.47 26.61 -1.28
C LEU A 100 -34.09 28.09 -1.23
N ALA A 101 -32.88 28.40 -0.77
CA ALA A 101 -32.37 29.78 -0.73
C ALA A 101 -32.30 30.42 -2.14
N LYS A 102 -31.99 29.61 -3.16
CA LYS A 102 -31.82 30.04 -4.55
C LYS A 102 -33.10 29.90 -5.39
N ALA A 103 -34.00 29.01 -5.00
CA ALA A 103 -35.23 28.72 -5.74
C ALA A 103 -36.22 29.90 -5.77
N ARG A 104 -36.99 29.99 -6.85
CA ARG A 104 -38.00 31.03 -7.12
C ARG A 104 -39.26 30.41 -7.74
N GLY A 105 -40.42 31.07 -7.55
CA GLY A 105 -41.70 30.59 -8.10
C GLY A 105 -42.05 29.16 -7.67
N ALA A 106 -42.70 28.40 -8.56
CA ALA A 106 -43.14 27.03 -8.30
C ALA A 106 -42.02 26.05 -7.88
N GLU A 107 -40.76 26.30 -8.28
CA GLU A 107 -39.62 25.51 -7.80
C GLU A 107 -39.39 25.69 -6.30
N ARG A 108 -39.62 26.89 -5.77
CA ARG A 108 -39.43 27.19 -4.34
C ARG A 108 -40.39 26.39 -3.48
N ASP A 109 -41.64 26.26 -3.90
CA ASP A 109 -42.67 25.56 -3.14
C ASP A 109 -42.40 24.05 -3.14
N ALA A 110 -42.05 23.48 -4.30
CA ALA A 110 -41.65 22.06 -4.40
C ALA A 110 -40.41 21.73 -3.54
N VAL A 111 -39.38 22.58 -3.56
CA VAL A 111 -38.17 22.37 -2.74
C VAL A 111 -38.47 22.52 -1.25
N LYS A 112 -39.40 23.39 -0.87
CA LYS A 112 -39.81 23.60 0.53
C LYS A 112 -40.49 22.35 1.09
N GLU A 113 -41.41 21.75 0.35
CA GLU A 113 -42.08 20.53 0.77
C GLU A 113 -41.10 19.36 0.89
N ALA A 114 -40.24 19.17 -0.11
CA ALA A 114 -39.20 18.14 -0.08
C ALA A 114 -38.26 18.30 1.13
N LEU A 115 -37.95 19.54 1.53
CA LEU A 115 -37.09 19.82 2.69
C LEU A 115 -37.75 19.37 4.01
N GLU A 116 -39.06 19.58 4.18
CA GLU A 116 -39.77 19.15 5.39
C GLU A 116 -39.79 17.62 5.50
N GLN A 117 -40.02 16.92 4.39
CA GLN A 117 -39.92 15.45 4.35
C GLN A 117 -38.51 14.95 4.67
N ALA A 118 -37.47 15.60 4.13
CA ALA A 118 -36.09 15.26 4.44
C ALA A 118 -35.74 15.48 5.93
N ARG A 119 -36.24 16.55 6.55
CA ARG A 119 -36.07 16.82 7.98
C ARG A 119 -36.73 15.77 8.86
N ALA A 120 -37.95 15.34 8.52
CA ALA A 120 -38.63 14.26 9.22
C ALA A 120 -37.80 12.95 9.16
N ARG A 121 -37.24 12.64 7.99
CA ARG A 121 -36.36 11.47 7.80
C ARG A 121 -35.06 11.57 8.60
N VAL A 122 -34.47 12.77 8.73
CA VAL A 122 -33.31 12.99 9.61
C VAL A 122 -33.65 12.62 11.06
N ALA A 123 -34.80 13.07 11.58
CA ALA A 123 -35.21 12.76 12.95
C ALA A 123 -35.39 11.25 13.16
N GLU A 124 -36.06 10.55 12.23
CA GLU A 124 -36.27 9.10 12.28
C GLU A 124 -34.94 8.33 12.27
N THR A 125 -34.06 8.64 11.31
CA THR A 125 -32.78 7.94 11.17
C THR A 125 -31.82 8.20 12.33
N GLN A 126 -31.85 9.39 12.94
CA GLN A 126 -31.09 9.69 14.16
C GLN A 126 -31.57 8.87 15.36
N GLU A 127 -32.88 8.64 15.50
CA GLU A 127 -33.41 7.77 16.55
C GLU A 127 -32.96 6.31 16.37
N GLN A 128 -33.08 5.77 15.16
CA GLN A 128 -32.60 4.42 14.80
C GLN A 128 -31.09 4.26 15.03
N LEU A 129 -30.32 5.30 14.72
CA LEU A 129 -28.87 5.32 14.90
C LEU A 129 -28.49 5.15 16.38
N ARG A 130 -29.16 5.86 17.31
CA ARG A 130 -28.87 5.78 18.76
C ARG A 130 -28.97 4.34 19.27
N GLY A 131 -30.01 3.61 18.88
CA GLY A 131 -30.17 2.19 19.25
C GLY A 131 -29.07 1.29 18.65
N SER A 132 -28.67 1.59 17.41
CA SER A 132 -27.70 0.77 16.66
C SER A 132 -26.25 0.91 17.17
N VAL A 133 -25.84 2.13 17.55
CA VAL A 133 -24.44 2.40 17.93
C VAL A 133 -24.11 2.10 19.39
N GLY A 134 -25.12 1.90 20.25
CA GLY A 134 -24.90 1.68 21.69
C GLY A 134 -24.05 0.43 22.03
N HIS A 135 -24.12 -0.60 21.18
CA HIS A 135 -23.38 -1.86 21.39
C HIS A 135 -21.90 -1.79 20.93
N PHE A 136 -21.53 -0.74 20.19
CA PHE A 136 -20.21 -0.64 19.57
C PHE A 136 -19.03 -0.72 20.56
N PRO A 137 -19.03 -0.05 21.74
CA PRO A 137 -17.90 -0.09 22.66
C PRO A 137 -17.55 -1.51 23.13
N ALA A 138 -18.56 -2.31 23.49
CA ALA A 138 -18.36 -3.68 23.98
C ALA A 138 -17.80 -4.60 22.89
N GLU A 139 -18.30 -4.48 21.67
CA GLU A 139 -17.84 -5.31 20.54
C GLU A 139 -16.48 -4.86 20.00
N ARG A 140 -16.20 -3.56 20.01
CA ARG A 140 -14.85 -3.03 19.77
C ARG A 140 -13.85 -3.69 20.71
N GLU A 141 -14.13 -3.71 22.01
CA GLU A 141 -13.21 -4.27 23.01
C GLU A 141 -12.89 -5.74 22.70
N ARG A 142 -13.91 -6.51 22.32
CA ARG A 142 -13.75 -7.92 21.94
C ARG A 142 -12.92 -8.10 20.68
N LEU A 143 -13.19 -7.30 19.64
CA LEU A 143 -12.47 -7.34 18.36
C LEU A 143 -11.01 -6.88 18.54
N GLY A 144 -10.80 -5.77 19.26
CA GLY A 144 -9.48 -5.23 19.55
C GLY A 144 -8.60 -6.20 20.32
N ARG A 145 -9.14 -6.93 21.31
CA ARG A 145 -8.39 -7.98 22.03
C ARG A 145 -7.91 -9.11 21.12
N ARG A 146 -8.70 -9.51 20.12
CA ARG A 146 -8.29 -10.52 19.14
C ARG A 146 -7.25 -9.97 18.17
N LEU A 147 -7.48 -8.79 17.59
CA LEU A 147 -6.52 -8.18 16.66
C LEU A 147 -5.16 -7.88 17.30
N ARG A 148 -5.10 -7.61 18.61
CA ARG A 148 -3.84 -7.37 19.34
C ARG A 148 -3.05 -8.65 19.67
N ARG A 149 -3.61 -9.84 19.43
CA ARG A 149 -2.97 -11.13 19.77
C ARG A 149 -3.04 -12.07 18.56
N TYR A 150 -1.89 -12.51 18.06
CA TYR A 150 -1.84 -13.52 17.01
C TYR A 150 -0.76 -14.56 17.33
N ARG A 151 -0.89 -15.75 16.75
CA ARG A 151 0.11 -16.82 16.82
C ARG A 151 0.79 -16.92 15.46
N THR A 152 2.10 -17.03 15.44
CA THR A 152 2.88 -17.32 14.24
C THR A 152 3.62 -18.63 14.44
N GLU A 153 3.64 -19.48 13.42
CA GLU A 153 4.51 -20.65 13.42
C GLU A 153 5.95 -20.21 13.17
N LEU A 154 6.87 -20.82 13.91
CA LEU A 154 8.32 -20.63 13.74
C LEU A 154 8.86 -21.91 13.11
N ARG A 155 9.08 -21.92 11.81
CA ARG A 155 9.71 -23.04 11.12
C ARG A 155 11.20 -22.80 11.02
N ALA A 156 11.98 -23.23 12.01
CA ALA A 156 13.44 -23.11 11.91
C ALA A 156 13.96 -23.88 10.67
N PRO A 157 14.85 -23.32 9.83
CA PRO A 157 15.62 -22.08 10.03
C PRO A 157 14.97 -20.80 9.47
N GLU A 158 13.75 -20.87 8.95
CA GLU A 158 12.99 -19.72 8.47
C GLU A 158 12.61 -18.80 9.65
N PRO A 159 12.92 -17.49 9.57
CA PRO A 159 12.55 -16.55 10.62
C PRO A 159 11.02 -16.45 10.77
N PRO A 160 10.52 -16.00 11.94
CA PRO A 160 9.12 -15.63 12.09
C PRO A 160 8.72 -14.60 11.04
N GLY A 161 7.56 -14.82 10.43
CA GLY A 161 6.90 -13.81 9.61
C GLY A 161 6.77 -14.29 8.18
N GLY A 162 5.52 -14.33 7.72
CA GLY A 162 5.20 -14.49 6.31
C GLY A 162 5.64 -13.28 5.46
N PRO A 163 5.03 -13.07 4.29
CA PRO A 163 5.42 -12.00 3.38
C PRO A 163 5.41 -10.62 4.08
N LEU A 164 6.29 -9.73 3.64
CA LEU A 164 6.37 -8.37 4.17
C LEU A 164 5.14 -7.57 3.74
N PHE A 165 4.75 -6.61 4.58
CA PHE A 165 3.57 -5.81 4.33
C PHE A 165 3.62 -5.06 3.00
N ARG A 166 4.77 -4.53 2.61
CA ARG A 166 4.95 -3.86 1.32
C ARG A 166 4.68 -4.76 0.11
N THR A 167 5.04 -6.05 0.19
CA THR A 167 4.84 -7.02 -0.88
C THR A 167 3.35 -7.32 -1.02
N GLU A 168 2.67 -7.58 0.10
CA GLU A 168 1.23 -7.80 0.14
C GLU A 168 0.42 -6.56 -0.26
N LEU A 169 0.90 -5.37 0.11
CA LEU A 169 0.32 -4.10 -0.29
C LEU A 169 0.50 -3.88 -1.79
N ALA A 170 1.70 -4.08 -2.34
CA ALA A 170 1.99 -3.91 -3.76
C ALA A 170 1.09 -4.79 -4.64
N ALA A 171 0.96 -6.08 -4.30
CA ALA A 171 0.07 -7.00 -5.00
C ALA A 171 -1.38 -6.48 -5.03
N ARG A 172 -1.89 -6.02 -3.87
CA ARG A 172 -3.25 -5.47 -3.77
C ARG A 172 -3.43 -4.13 -4.48
N LEU A 173 -2.41 -3.27 -4.50
CA LEU A 173 -2.43 -2.01 -5.24
C LEU A 173 -2.58 -2.26 -6.74
N ARG A 174 -1.90 -3.27 -7.31
CA ARG A 174 -2.06 -3.63 -8.72
C ARG A 174 -3.48 -4.11 -9.02
N VAL A 175 -3.97 -5.06 -8.22
CA VAL A 175 -5.33 -5.61 -8.39
C VAL A 175 -6.39 -4.50 -8.30
N GLU A 176 -6.32 -3.61 -7.32
CA GLU A 176 -7.28 -2.52 -7.20
C GLU A 176 -7.08 -1.44 -8.26
N ALA A 177 -5.85 -1.18 -8.74
CA ALA A 177 -5.62 -0.27 -9.87
C ALA A 177 -6.24 -0.81 -11.17
N ASP A 178 -6.11 -2.11 -11.42
CA ASP A 178 -6.69 -2.75 -12.60
C ASP A 178 -8.22 -2.81 -12.51
N ASP A 179 -8.79 -3.05 -11.32
CA ASP A 179 -10.25 -2.95 -11.10
C ASP A 179 -10.74 -1.52 -11.31
N VAL A 180 -10.04 -0.50 -10.80
CA VAL A 180 -10.38 0.91 -11.08
C VAL A 180 -10.34 1.18 -12.58
N ALA A 181 -9.29 0.74 -13.28
CA ALA A 181 -9.17 0.92 -14.73
C ALA A 181 -10.37 0.30 -15.47
N ALA A 182 -10.70 -0.95 -15.17
CA ALA A 182 -11.83 -1.65 -15.77
C ALA A 182 -13.17 -0.97 -15.47
N LYS A 183 -13.37 -0.46 -14.26
CA LYS A 183 -14.61 0.25 -13.89
C LYS A 183 -14.72 1.63 -14.52
N LEU A 184 -13.62 2.35 -14.71
CA LEU A 184 -13.63 3.62 -15.45
C LEU A 184 -13.93 3.40 -16.94
N LEU A 185 -13.37 2.35 -17.55
CA LEU A 185 -13.63 2.00 -18.95
C LEU A 185 -15.09 1.62 -19.22
N ALA A 186 -15.82 1.13 -18.21
CA ALA A 186 -17.24 0.79 -18.32
C ALA A 186 -18.15 2.04 -18.36
N ILE A 187 -17.64 3.22 -17.98
CA ILE A 187 -18.41 4.46 -18.00
C ILE A 187 -18.26 5.09 -19.39
N THR A 188 -19.21 4.82 -20.29
CA THR A 188 -19.18 5.34 -21.66
C THR A 188 -20.08 6.55 -21.87
N ASP A 189 -21.08 6.74 -21.01
CA ASP A 189 -22.01 7.85 -21.06
C ASP A 189 -22.46 8.29 -19.66
N GLU A 190 -23.20 9.39 -19.63
CA GLU A 190 -23.72 10.01 -18.42
C GLU A 190 -24.91 9.27 -17.78
N GLU A 191 -25.49 8.26 -18.43
CA GLU A 191 -26.60 7.46 -17.89
C GLU A 191 -26.11 6.24 -17.10
N HIS A 192 -24.83 5.86 -17.24
CA HIS A 192 -24.15 4.76 -16.56
C HIS A 192 -23.91 5.00 -15.05
N GLN A 193 -25.00 5.18 -14.30
CA GLN A 193 -24.99 5.46 -12.86
C GLN A 193 -24.35 4.31 -12.06
N GLU A 194 -24.67 3.06 -12.38
CA GLU A 194 -24.19 1.90 -11.61
C GLU A 194 -22.68 1.71 -11.81
N GLU A 195 -22.20 1.85 -13.04
CA GLU A 195 -20.79 1.77 -13.40
C GLU A 195 -19.98 2.87 -12.70
N ALA A 196 -20.47 4.11 -12.73
CA ALA A 196 -19.87 5.23 -12.01
C ALA A 196 -19.84 4.98 -10.49
N HIS A 197 -20.90 4.39 -9.93
CA HIS A 197 -20.96 4.03 -8.52
C HIS A 197 -19.93 2.93 -8.17
N LEU A 198 -19.81 1.89 -9.01
CA LEU A 198 -18.84 0.81 -8.84
C LEU A 198 -17.40 1.32 -8.94
N ALA A 199 -17.11 2.20 -9.89
CA ALA A 199 -15.81 2.88 -10.01
C ALA A 199 -15.47 3.66 -8.74
N ARG A 200 -16.44 4.43 -8.21
CA ARG A 200 -16.29 5.19 -6.97
C ARG A 200 -16.04 4.28 -5.76
N ILE A 201 -16.66 3.11 -5.69
CA ILE A 201 -16.38 2.12 -4.64
C ILE A 201 -14.95 1.59 -4.77
N SER A 202 -14.53 1.21 -5.99
CA SER A 202 -13.20 0.69 -6.26
C SER A 202 -12.10 1.69 -5.88
N LEU A 203 -12.28 2.95 -6.29
CA LEU A 203 -11.36 4.03 -5.97
C LEU A 203 -11.18 4.25 -4.46
N LYS A 204 -12.27 4.14 -3.69
CA LYS A 204 -12.22 4.21 -2.22
C LYS A 204 -11.38 3.07 -1.65
N ARG A 205 -11.50 1.85 -2.19
CA ARG A 205 -10.69 0.71 -1.73
C ARG A 205 -9.20 0.96 -1.98
N LEU A 206 -8.84 1.38 -3.19
CA LEU A 206 -7.47 1.75 -3.54
C LEU A 206 -6.92 2.85 -2.61
N ARG A 207 -7.72 3.89 -2.34
CA ARG A 207 -7.36 4.96 -1.39
C ARG A 207 -7.12 4.44 0.01
N TYR A 208 -7.98 3.55 0.52
CA TYR A 208 -7.86 2.98 1.86
C TYR A 208 -6.68 2.02 2.02
N LEU A 209 -6.15 1.46 0.94
CA LEU A 209 -4.89 0.70 0.97
C LEU A 209 -3.67 1.62 1.18
N LEU A 210 -3.66 2.80 0.54
CA LEU A 210 -2.53 3.74 0.59
C LEU A 210 -2.53 4.66 1.81
N GLU A 211 -3.71 5.06 2.31
CA GLU A 211 -3.84 5.99 3.44
C GLU A 211 -2.99 5.60 4.67
N PRO A 212 -2.91 4.33 5.11
CA PRO A 212 -2.10 3.95 6.27
C PRO A 212 -0.59 4.16 6.07
N VAL A 213 -0.11 4.10 4.84
CA VAL A 213 1.32 4.20 4.47
C VAL A 213 1.67 5.53 3.81
N ARG A 214 0.75 6.50 3.81
CA ARG A 214 0.90 7.79 3.13
C ARG A 214 2.22 8.52 3.42
N ASP A 215 2.76 8.34 4.62
CA ASP A 215 3.98 9.00 5.11
C ASP A 215 5.21 8.07 5.08
N ALA A 216 4.99 6.77 4.89
CA ALA A 216 6.02 5.74 4.87
C ALA A 216 6.54 5.44 3.47
N VAL A 217 5.73 5.73 2.45
CA VAL A 217 5.97 5.34 1.07
C VAL A 217 6.10 6.61 0.23
N PRO A 218 7.29 6.89 -0.36
CA PRO A 218 7.49 8.00 -1.28
C PRO A 218 6.44 7.98 -2.40
N GLY A 219 5.98 9.14 -2.87
CA GLY A 219 4.95 9.22 -3.92
C GLY A 219 3.51 8.92 -3.48
N ALA A 220 3.28 8.21 -2.36
CA ALA A 220 1.92 7.85 -1.90
C ALA A 220 1.03 9.08 -1.64
N ARG A 221 1.59 10.19 -1.12
CA ARG A 221 0.83 11.44 -0.92
C ARG A 221 0.31 12.04 -2.23
N GLU A 222 1.08 11.93 -3.31
CA GLU A 222 0.68 12.44 -4.62
C GLU A 222 -0.47 11.62 -5.20
N VAL A 223 -0.31 10.29 -5.20
CA VAL A 223 -1.37 9.36 -5.62
C VAL A 223 -2.66 9.58 -4.81
N LEU A 224 -2.56 9.79 -3.50
CA LEU A 224 -3.73 10.09 -2.66
C LEU A 224 -4.42 11.42 -3.01
N ARG A 225 -3.69 12.44 -3.47
CA ARG A 225 -4.29 13.70 -3.94
C ARG A 225 -5.08 13.48 -5.22
N GLU A 226 -4.54 12.71 -6.15
CA GLU A 226 -5.20 12.38 -7.41
C GLU A 226 -6.44 11.50 -7.20
N LEU A 227 -6.32 10.47 -6.36
CA LEU A 227 -7.45 9.65 -5.91
C LEU A 227 -8.56 10.51 -5.32
N LYS A 228 -8.22 11.52 -4.52
CA LYS A 228 -9.20 12.46 -3.97
C LYS A 228 -9.90 13.26 -5.09
N ALA A 229 -9.14 13.80 -6.05
CA ALA A 229 -9.69 14.57 -7.16
C ALA A 229 -10.65 13.74 -8.03
N LEU A 230 -10.28 12.51 -8.40
CA LEU A 230 -11.18 11.60 -9.12
C LEU A 230 -12.40 11.21 -8.28
N GLN A 231 -12.22 10.96 -6.97
CA GLN A 231 -13.33 10.65 -6.07
C GLN A 231 -14.35 11.80 -5.96
N GLU A 232 -13.88 13.05 -6.00
CA GLU A 232 -14.71 14.25 -6.01
C GLU A 232 -15.55 14.30 -7.30
N ARG A 233 -14.94 14.10 -8.48
CA ARG A 233 -15.68 14.08 -9.76
C ARG A 233 -16.71 12.97 -9.88
N LEU A 234 -16.35 11.75 -9.50
CA LEU A 234 -17.32 10.64 -9.41
C LEU A 234 -18.38 10.88 -8.32
N GLY A 235 -18.07 11.70 -7.32
CA GLY A 235 -19.02 12.13 -6.29
C GLY A 235 -20.06 13.09 -6.85
N GLU A 236 -19.62 14.15 -7.50
CA GLU A 236 -20.49 15.14 -8.17
C GLU A 236 -21.45 14.46 -9.15
N MET A 237 -20.92 13.54 -9.98
CA MET A 237 -21.74 12.73 -10.89
C MET A 237 -22.82 11.92 -10.17
N HIS A 238 -22.40 11.18 -9.13
CA HIS A 238 -23.32 10.33 -8.38
C HIS A 238 -24.40 11.15 -7.67
N ASP A 239 -24.03 12.30 -7.11
CA ASP A 239 -24.97 13.19 -6.44
C ASP A 239 -26.00 13.73 -7.46
N ALA A 240 -25.57 14.10 -8.67
CA ALA A 240 -26.47 14.50 -9.76
C ALA A 240 -27.44 13.37 -10.17
N HIS A 241 -26.96 12.12 -10.30
CA HIS A 241 -27.82 10.95 -10.57
C HIS A 241 -28.90 10.73 -9.52
N VAL A 242 -28.50 10.76 -8.24
CA VAL A 242 -29.45 10.56 -7.12
C VAL A 242 -30.53 11.64 -7.13
N MET A 243 -30.15 12.90 -7.33
CA MET A 243 -31.09 14.02 -7.36
C MET A 243 -32.03 13.95 -8.57
N LEU A 244 -31.52 13.59 -9.74
CA LEU A 244 -32.32 13.43 -10.94
C LEU A 244 -33.36 12.30 -10.78
N GLY A 245 -32.97 11.19 -10.15
CA GLY A 245 -33.88 10.11 -9.79
C GLY A 245 -35.00 10.57 -8.86
N GLN A 246 -34.66 11.32 -7.80
CA GLN A 246 -35.63 11.88 -6.87
C GLN A 246 -36.59 12.88 -7.54
N ALA A 247 -36.07 13.79 -8.37
CA ALA A 247 -36.89 14.74 -9.11
C ALA A 247 -37.82 14.04 -10.12
N SER A 248 -37.40 12.89 -10.66
CA SER A 248 -38.23 12.09 -11.57
C SER A 248 -39.37 11.39 -10.83
N ILE A 249 -39.12 10.87 -9.62
CA ILE A 249 -40.16 10.31 -8.75
C ILE A 249 -41.16 11.40 -8.35
N ALA A 250 -40.67 12.54 -7.86
CA ALA A 250 -41.53 13.66 -7.48
C ALA A 250 -42.39 14.19 -8.65
N LEU A 251 -41.85 14.21 -9.87
CA LEU A 251 -42.62 14.57 -11.07
C LEU A 251 -43.70 13.53 -11.42
N ALA A 252 -43.45 12.25 -11.15
CA ALA A 252 -44.43 11.19 -11.36
C ALA A 252 -45.53 11.19 -10.28
N ASP A 253 -45.17 11.53 -9.04
CA ASP A 253 -46.07 11.60 -7.90
C ASP A 253 -46.87 12.92 -7.83
N ALA A 254 -46.41 13.97 -8.51
CA ALA A 254 -47.16 15.21 -8.65
C ALA A 254 -48.51 14.90 -9.33
N GLU A 255 -49.60 15.00 -8.57
CA GLU A 255 -50.95 14.75 -9.06
C GLU A 255 -51.22 15.60 -10.31
N ALA A 256 -51.94 15.04 -11.29
CA ALA A 256 -52.32 15.74 -12.51
C ALA A 256 -53.20 17.00 -12.26
N GLU A 257 -53.57 17.27 -11.00
CA GLU A 257 -54.47 18.33 -10.56
C GLU A 257 -53.77 19.66 -10.23
N ASP A 258 -52.43 19.70 -10.02
CA ASP A 258 -51.67 20.97 -9.87
C ASP A 258 -50.67 21.21 -11.02
N PRO A 259 -51.08 21.95 -12.06
CA PRO A 259 -50.22 22.32 -13.18
C PRO A 259 -48.96 23.12 -12.79
N GLU A 260 -48.96 23.85 -11.66
CA GLU A 260 -47.77 24.57 -11.19
C GLU A 260 -46.75 23.63 -10.56
N ALA A 261 -47.19 22.68 -9.73
CA ALA A 261 -46.33 21.64 -9.17
C ALA A 261 -45.65 20.81 -10.28
N VAL A 262 -46.42 20.38 -11.28
CA VAL A 262 -45.89 19.62 -12.44
C VAL A 262 -44.87 20.46 -13.23
N ARG A 263 -45.13 21.76 -13.44
CA ARG A 263 -44.18 22.66 -14.11
C ARG A 263 -42.89 22.83 -13.31
N GLY A 264 -42.99 23.01 -12.00
CA GLY A 264 -41.85 23.14 -11.09
C GLY A 264 -40.96 21.90 -11.08
N ALA A 265 -41.56 20.72 -10.90
CA ALA A 265 -40.85 19.44 -10.91
C ALA A 265 -40.16 19.16 -12.26
N ARG A 266 -40.81 19.49 -13.38
CA ARG A 266 -40.23 19.36 -14.73
C ARG A 266 -39.02 20.28 -14.92
N ALA A 267 -39.11 21.53 -14.51
CA ALA A 267 -38.01 22.49 -14.59
C ALA A 267 -36.81 22.05 -13.72
N LEU A 268 -37.07 21.56 -12.51
CA LEU A 268 -36.03 21.02 -11.63
C LEU A 268 -35.33 19.81 -12.26
N ARG A 269 -36.10 18.85 -12.80
CA ARG A 269 -35.54 17.66 -13.47
C ARG A 269 -34.68 18.03 -14.67
N GLN A 270 -35.13 18.98 -15.51
CA GLN A 270 -34.36 19.45 -16.66
C GLN A 270 -33.01 20.01 -16.22
N ARG A 271 -33.00 20.91 -15.23
CA ARG A 271 -31.76 21.53 -14.73
C ARG A 271 -30.78 20.52 -14.15
N LEU A 272 -31.27 19.54 -13.40
CA LEU A 272 -30.43 18.46 -12.87
C LEU A 272 -29.85 17.58 -13.98
N GLY A 273 -30.57 17.40 -15.10
CA GLY A 273 -30.05 16.72 -16.29
C GLY A 273 -28.92 17.50 -16.97
N GLU A 274 -29.05 18.82 -17.07
CA GLU A 274 -28.00 19.71 -17.58
C GLU A 274 -26.75 19.66 -16.67
N GLU A 275 -26.92 19.75 -15.35
CA GLU A 275 -25.83 19.64 -14.37
C GLU A 275 -25.12 18.26 -14.45
N ARG A 276 -25.87 17.15 -14.61
CA ARG A 276 -25.31 15.81 -14.84
C ARG A 276 -24.42 15.79 -16.09
N THR A 277 -24.89 16.41 -17.18
CA THR A 277 -24.16 16.49 -18.45
C THR A 277 -22.84 17.24 -18.28
N GLU A 278 -22.85 18.37 -17.56
CA GLU A 278 -21.65 19.15 -17.25
C GLU A 278 -20.65 18.38 -16.38
N HIS A 279 -21.13 17.68 -15.35
CA HIS A 279 -20.31 16.81 -14.52
C HIS A 279 -19.70 15.66 -15.34
N PHE A 280 -20.45 15.10 -16.29
CA PHE A 280 -19.95 14.06 -17.19
C PHE A 280 -18.83 14.58 -18.07
N ALA A 281 -19.03 15.71 -18.75
CA ALA A 281 -18.03 16.31 -19.60
C ALA A 281 -16.70 16.57 -18.85
N THR A 282 -16.80 17.05 -17.61
CA THR A 282 -15.62 17.31 -16.77
C THR A 282 -14.92 16.00 -16.31
N LEU A 283 -15.70 14.98 -15.94
CA LEU A 283 -15.16 13.66 -15.58
C LEU A 283 -14.48 13.02 -16.78
N GLN A 284 -15.13 13.11 -17.95
CA GLN A 284 -14.66 12.59 -19.22
C GLN A 284 -13.31 13.19 -19.60
N GLU A 285 -13.21 14.52 -19.63
CA GLU A 285 -12.00 15.25 -20.01
C GLU A 285 -10.76 14.82 -19.20
N LYS A 286 -10.94 14.58 -17.90
CA LYS A 286 -9.82 14.40 -16.97
C LYS A 286 -9.52 12.95 -16.61
N TRP A 287 -10.48 12.03 -16.76
CA TRP A 287 -10.37 10.70 -16.15
C TRP A 287 -10.91 9.54 -17.00
N LEU A 288 -11.76 9.78 -17.98
CA LEU A 288 -12.28 8.70 -18.83
C LEU A 288 -11.52 8.64 -20.16
N PHE A 289 -11.82 7.62 -20.97
CA PHE A 289 -11.27 7.44 -22.32
C PHE A 289 -9.73 7.53 -22.39
N GLY A 290 -9.06 6.90 -21.42
CA GLY A 290 -7.59 6.84 -21.33
C GLY A 290 -6.94 7.98 -20.53
N ALA A 291 -7.68 9.03 -20.16
CA ALA A 291 -7.11 10.15 -19.41
C ALA A 291 -6.56 9.74 -18.01
N ALA A 292 -7.10 8.67 -17.42
CA ALA A 292 -6.60 8.12 -16.15
C ALA A 292 -5.32 7.25 -16.28
N ASP A 293 -4.84 6.93 -17.48
CA ASP A 293 -3.75 5.96 -17.67
C ASP A 293 -2.44 6.40 -17.01
N ALA A 294 -2.10 7.69 -17.10
CA ALA A 294 -0.91 8.23 -16.45
C ALA A 294 -0.99 8.12 -14.92
N PHE A 295 -2.16 8.38 -14.35
CA PHE A 295 -2.43 8.21 -12.92
C PHE A 295 -2.31 6.74 -12.49
N LEU A 296 -2.96 5.82 -13.23
CA LEU A 296 -2.91 4.39 -12.96
C LEU A 296 -1.49 3.85 -13.13
N GLY A 297 -0.73 4.37 -14.10
CA GLY A 297 0.70 4.11 -14.28
C GLY A 297 1.52 4.46 -13.05
N ARG A 298 1.27 5.62 -12.42
CA ARG A 298 1.91 6.00 -11.14
C ARG A 298 1.56 5.06 -10.00
N VAL A 299 0.30 4.60 -9.91
CA VAL A 299 -0.11 3.61 -8.89
C VAL A 299 0.66 2.29 -9.09
N ARG A 300 0.79 1.82 -10.33
CA ARG A 300 1.55 0.59 -10.66
C ARG A 300 3.04 0.77 -10.42
N ALA A 301 3.62 1.92 -10.76
CA ALA A 301 5.01 2.25 -10.47
C ALA A 301 5.29 2.24 -8.96
N LEU A 302 4.38 2.82 -8.17
CA LEU A 302 4.46 2.79 -6.71
C LEU A 302 4.43 1.36 -6.15
N ALA A 303 3.59 0.50 -6.72
CA ALA A 303 3.58 -0.93 -6.38
C ALA A 303 4.88 -1.64 -6.79
N GLY A 304 5.53 -1.21 -7.87
CA GLY A 304 6.85 -1.69 -8.27
C GLY A 304 7.95 -1.27 -7.28
N GLU A 305 7.95 -0.01 -6.86
CA GLU A 305 8.90 0.51 -5.86
C GLU A 305 8.75 -0.20 -4.51
N LEU A 306 7.51 -0.51 -4.09
CA LEU A 306 7.25 -1.26 -2.85
C LEU A 306 7.83 -2.68 -2.86
N GLU A 307 7.93 -3.30 -4.04
CA GLU A 307 8.57 -4.61 -4.21
C GLU A 307 10.09 -4.48 -4.32
N GLY A 308 10.58 -3.50 -5.07
CA GLY A 308 12.00 -3.24 -5.30
C GLY A 308 12.74 -2.66 -4.08
N ALA A 309 12.05 -2.00 -3.15
CA ALA A 309 12.65 -1.39 -1.95
C ALA A 309 12.98 -2.40 -0.84
N GLY A 310 13.21 -3.67 -1.18
CA GLY A 310 13.60 -4.72 -0.24
C GLY A 310 15.06 -4.70 0.18
N PRO A 311 15.43 -5.27 1.35
CA PRO A 311 16.82 -5.69 1.50
C PRO A 311 17.07 -6.64 0.34
N GLU A 312 18.04 -6.31 -0.50
CA GLU A 312 18.45 -7.12 -1.63
C GLU A 312 18.69 -8.53 -1.11
N ARG A 313 17.78 -9.43 -1.45
CA ARG A 313 18.01 -10.86 -1.26
C ARG A 313 18.82 -11.27 -2.47
N GLU A 314 20.11 -10.95 -2.46
CA GLU A 314 21.04 -11.41 -3.49
C GLU A 314 21.04 -12.95 -3.46
N ILE A 315 20.63 -13.56 -4.56
CA ILE A 315 20.65 -15.01 -4.74
C ILE A 315 22.01 -15.34 -5.37
N GLU A 316 22.99 -15.69 -4.54
CA GLU A 316 24.34 -16.06 -5.00
C GLU A 316 24.58 -17.58 -4.91
N ARG A 317 25.26 -18.14 -5.91
CA ARG A 317 25.88 -19.48 -5.81
C ARG A 317 27.38 -19.36 -5.70
N LYS A 318 27.98 -20.21 -4.85
CA LYS A 318 29.40 -20.14 -4.50
C LYS A 318 30.08 -21.47 -4.72
N PHE A 319 31.27 -21.41 -5.31
CA PHE A 319 32.02 -22.60 -5.68
C PHE A 319 33.46 -22.53 -5.17
N LEU A 320 33.93 -23.64 -4.62
CA LEU A 320 35.32 -23.82 -4.22
C LEU A 320 36.15 -24.23 -5.42
N LEU A 321 37.27 -23.51 -5.65
CA LEU A 321 38.21 -23.83 -6.72
C LEU A 321 39.53 -24.37 -6.17
N SER A 322 40.12 -25.33 -6.88
CA SER A 322 41.42 -25.92 -6.55
C SER A 322 42.59 -24.98 -6.86
N ALA A 323 42.41 -24.10 -7.85
CA ALA A 323 43.38 -23.10 -8.28
C ALA A 323 42.68 -21.93 -9.00
N MET A 324 43.46 -20.91 -9.37
CA MET A 324 42.96 -19.85 -10.23
C MET A 324 42.70 -20.41 -11.65
N PRO A 325 41.51 -20.21 -12.24
CA PRO A 325 41.24 -20.62 -13.62
C PRO A 325 42.12 -19.87 -14.62
N LYS A 326 42.34 -20.48 -15.78
CA LYS A 326 43.03 -19.84 -16.91
C LYS A 326 42.05 -18.93 -17.64
N LEU A 327 42.14 -17.62 -17.37
CA LEU A 327 41.26 -16.59 -17.96
C LEU A 327 41.81 -16.04 -19.28
N THR A 328 42.34 -16.89 -20.17
CA THR A 328 42.88 -16.45 -21.46
C THR A 328 41.75 -16.18 -22.46
N GLY A 329 41.71 -14.97 -23.03
CA GLY A 329 40.75 -14.61 -24.08
C GLY A 329 39.37 -14.19 -23.58
N VAL A 330 39.19 -14.05 -22.26
CA VAL A 330 37.97 -13.52 -21.65
C VAL A 330 38.19 -12.09 -21.16
N GLU A 331 37.15 -11.26 -21.25
CA GLU A 331 37.16 -9.93 -20.65
C GLU A 331 37.12 -10.07 -19.12
N VAL A 332 37.98 -9.32 -18.43
CA VAL A 332 38.10 -9.42 -16.98
C VAL A 332 38.29 -8.05 -16.36
N GLU A 333 37.39 -7.69 -15.46
CA GLU A 333 37.58 -6.53 -14.59
C GLU A 333 38.24 -6.97 -13.27
N ILE A 334 39.36 -6.34 -12.91
CA ILE A 334 40.11 -6.69 -11.70
C ILE A 334 39.93 -5.63 -10.62
N ARG A 335 39.44 -6.07 -9.45
CA ARG A 335 39.23 -5.22 -8.27
C ARG A 335 40.10 -5.70 -7.10
N GLN A 336 40.76 -4.77 -6.41
CA GLN A 336 41.41 -5.05 -5.13
C GLN A 336 40.46 -4.68 -3.99
N ILE A 337 40.10 -5.66 -3.16
CA ILE A 337 39.11 -5.49 -2.11
C ILE A 337 39.76 -5.75 -0.75
N GLU A 338 39.59 -4.79 0.15
CA GLU A 338 39.94 -4.92 1.57
C GLU A 338 38.70 -4.70 2.41
N GLN A 339 38.37 -5.67 3.25
CA GLN A 339 37.17 -5.63 4.07
C GLN A 339 37.50 -5.99 5.51
N GLY A 340 36.83 -5.31 6.43
CA GLY A 340 37.00 -5.46 7.86
C GLY A 340 35.63 -5.54 8.53
N TYR A 341 35.51 -6.43 9.51
CA TYR A 341 34.26 -6.64 10.22
C TYR A 341 34.39 -6.14 11.65
N LEU A 342 33.49 -5.27 12.06
CA LEU A 342 33.40 -4.81 13.43
C LEU A 342 32.74 -5.91 14.29
N PRO A 343 33.23 -6.11 15.53
CA PRO A 343 32.63 -7.09 16.43
C PRO A 343 31.25 -6.63 16.90
N GLY A 344 30.27 -7.54 16.88
CA GLY A 344 28.93 -7.30 17.41
C GLY A 344 28.09 -8.57 17.35
N ASP A 345 27.24 -8.78 18.37
CA ASP A 345 26.47 -10.02 18.54
C ASP A 345 25.10 -9.98 17.84
N ARG A 346 24.54 -8.77 17.63
CA ARG A 346 23.23 -8.54 16.97
C ARG A 346 23.33 -7.64 15.73
N LEU A 347 24.36 -6.80 15.69
CA LEU A 347 24.65 -5.85 14.63
C LEU A 347 26.06 -6.15 14.12
N ALA A 348 26.16 -6.64 12.88
CA ALA A 348 27.44 -6.87 12.24
C ALA A 348 27.70 -5.74 11.25
N GLU A 349 28.79 -5.00 11.45
CA GLU A 349 29.16 -3.91 10.54
C GLU A 349 30.39 -4.31 9.73
N ARG A 350 30.33 -4.10 8.41
CA ARG A 350 31.42 -4.34 7.46
C ARG A 350 31.85 -3.00 6.87
N VAL A 351 33.15 -2.74 6.85
CA VAL A 351 33.74 -1.66 6.06
C VAL A 351 34.56 -2.24 4.92
N ARG A 352 34.44 -1.65 3.73
CA ARG A 352 35.07 -2.17 2.51
C ARG A 352 35.73 -1.05 1.73
N ARG A 353 36.98 -1.27 1.30
CA ARG A 353 37.71 -0.45 0.34
C ARG A 353 37.85 -1.22 -0.96
N VAL A 354 37.42 -0.63 -2.07
CA VAL A 354 37.55 -1.19 -3.42
C VAL A 354 38.45 -0.29 -4.24
N LYS A 355 39.52 -0.85 -4.81
CA LYS A 355 40.43 -0.15 -5.72
C LYS A 355 40.33 -0.76 -7.11
N THR A 356 40.03 0.07 -8.09
CA THR A 356 39.97 -0.25 -9.53
C THR A 356 40.95 0.65 -10.29
N PRO A 357 41.15 0.46 -11.60
CA PRO A 357 41.91 1.41 -12.42
C PRO A 357 41.30 2.82 -12.43
N ALA A 358 39.98 2.95 -12.25
CA ALA A 358 39.26 4.22 -12.27
C ALA A 358 39.32 5.01 -10.94
N GLY A 359 39.74 4.38 -9.84
CA GLY A 359 39.85 5.06 -8.54
C GLY A 359 39.67 4.15 -7.34
N THR A 360 39.52 4.76 -6.16
CA THR A 360 39.24 4.06 -4.89
C THR A 360 37.90 4.52 -4.33
N ARG A 361 37.06 3.58 -3.92
CA ARG A 361 35.78 3.82 -3.23
C ARG A 361 35.75 3.12 -1.88
N TRP A 362 34.95 3.64 -0.97
CA TRP A 362 34.77 3.10 0.37
C TRP A 362 33.30 2.88 0.66
N TYR A 363 32.98 1.78 1.32
CA TYR A 363 31.62 1.40 1.65
C TYR A 363 31.51 1.02 3.12
N ARG A 364 30.35 1.32 3.69
CA ARG A 364 29.93 0.88 5.01
C ARG A 364 28.67 0.06 4.86
N THR A 365 28.63 -1.09 5.52
CA THR A 365 27.50 -2.00 5.46
C THR A 365 27.09 -2.39 6.86
N VAL A 366 25.83 -2.13 7.21
CA VAL A 366 25.26 -2.54 8.48
C VAL A 366 24.33 -3.72 8.22
N LYS A 367 24.64 -4.86 8.85
CA LYS A 367 23.84 -6.07 8.81
C LYS A 367 23.18 -6.26 10.17
N LEU A 368 21.85 -6.20 10.21
CA LEU A 368 21.06 -6.42 11.41
C LEU A 368 20.33 -7.78 11.30
N GLY A 369 20.54 -8.64 12.29
CA GLY A 369 19.89 -9.96 12.38
C GLY A 369 20.83 -11.16 12.20
N ALA A 370 20.32 -12.36 12.53
CA ALA A 370 20.99 -13.64 12.35
C ALA A 370 20.09 -14.57 11.50
N GLY A 371 20.68 -15.48 10.73
CA GLY A 371 19.92 -16.32 9.78
C GLY A 371 19.53 -15.58 8.49
N VAL A 372 18.31 -15.80 7.99
CA VAL A 372 17.84 -15.41 6.63
C VAL A 372 17.13 -14.04 6.59
N SER A 373 16.72 -13.48 7.75
CA SER A 373 16.29 -12.08 7.85
C SER A 373 17.49 -11.21 8.24
N ARG A 374 18.29 -10.86 7.24
CA ARG A 374 19.35 -9.85 7.38
C ARG A 374 18.87 -8.58 6.69
N ILE A 375 18.66 -7.52 7.47
CA ILE A 375 18.58 -6.19 6.89
C ILE A 375 20.03 -5.79 6.63
N GLU A 376 20.40 -5.73 5.36
CA GLU A 376 21.68 -5.20 4.91
C GLU A 376 21.43 -3.82 4.32
N VAL A 377 22.08 -2.81 4.91
CA VAL A 377 22.13 -1.46 4.35
C VAL A 377 23.56 -1.20 3.99
N GLU A 378 23.84 -1.08 2.70
CA GLU A 378 25.12 -0.62 2.20
C GLU A 378 25.03 0.83 1.72
N GLU A 379 26.00 1.63 2.14
CA GLU A 379 26.16 3.02 1.74
C GLU A 379 27.60 3.29 1.33
N GLU A 380 27.80 4.13 0.30
CA GLU A 380 29.11 4.71 0.02
C GLU A 380 29.50 5.64 1.17
N THR A 381 30.77 5.59 1.58
CA THR A 381 31.28 6.36 2.71
C THR A 381 32.58 7.08 2.36
N THR A 382 33.06 7.92 3.28
CA THR A 382 34.29 8.69 3.09
C THR A 382 35.51 7.90 3.55
N GLU A 383 36.68 8.19 2.97
CA GLU A 383 37.96 7.62 3.42
C GLU A 383 38.19 7.83 4.93
N ARG A 384 37.80 9.00 5.44
CA ARG A 384 37.91 9.34 6.86
C ARG A 384 37.14 8.35 7.74
N ILE A 385 35.86 8.11 7.42
CA ILE A 385 35.01 7.18 8.17
C ILE A 385 35.56 5.75 8.06
N PHE A 386 35.94 5.34 6.85
CA PHE A 386 36.56 4.03 6.63
C PHE A 386 37.80 3.85 7.50
N ARG A 387 38.74 4.80 7.53
CA ARG A 387 39.99 4.69 8.31
C ARG A 387 39.71 4.59 9.82
N THR A 388 38.76 5.37 10.33
CA THR A 388 38.34 5.30 11.74
C THR A 388 37.82 3.90 12.08
N LEU A 389 36.83 3.41 11.33
CA LEU A 389 36.21 2.11 11.58
C LEU A 389 37.17 0.94 11.30
N TRP A 390 38.01 1.06 10.29
CA TRP A 390 39.03 0.06 9.93
C TRP A 390 39.94 -0.25 11.11
N SER A 391 40.30 0.75 11.93
CA SER A 391 41.13 0.53 13.13
C SER A 391 40.51 -0.47 14.12
N LEU A 392 39.18 -0.54 14.18
CA LEU A 392 38.40 -1.40 15.08
C LEU A 392 38.24 -2.84 14.56
N THR A 393 38.66 -3.13 13.33
CA THR A 393 38.50 -4.45 12.68
C THR A 393 39.71 -5.37 12.83
N ARG A 394 40.65 -5.06 13.74
CA ARG A 394 41.89 -5.83 13.91
C ARG A 394 41.55 -7.30 14.27
N GLY A 395 42.17 -8.24 13.55
CA GLY A 395 41.88 -9.67 13.68
C GLY A 395 40.60 -10.15 12.96
N ARG A 396 39.93 -9.26 12.20
CA ARG A 396 38.73 -9.56 11.43
C ARG A 396 38.77 -8.93 10.05
N ARG A 397 39.81 -9.24 9.26
CA ARG A 397 40.05 -8.62 7.94
C ARG A 397 40.25 -9.66 6.84
N VAL A 398 39.67 -9.37 5.68
CA VAL A 398 39.94 -10.10 4.44
C VAL A 398 40.55 -9.15 3.42
N ARG A 399 41.56 -9.65 2.71
CA ARG A 399 42.13 -9.02 1.51
C ARG A 399 41.97 -9.99 0.35
N LYS A 400 41.34 -9.57 -0.73
CA LYS A 400 41.14 -10.40 -1.92
C LYS A 400 41.36 -9.59 -3.21
N ARG A 401 41.70 -10.30 -4.28
CA ARG A 401 41.59 -9.80 -5.65
C ARG A 401 40.41 -10.48 -6.30
N ARG A 402 39.46 -9.69 -6.78
CA ARG A 402 38.28 -10.16 -7.49
C ARG A 402 38.49 -9.99 -8.98
N TYR A 403 38.23 -11.04 -9.74
CA TYR A 403 38.22 -11.05 -11.20
C TYR A 403 36.76 -11.23 -11.61
N ALA A 404 36.12 -10.16 -12.07
CA ALA A 404 34.76 -10.23 -12.60
C ALA A 404 34.85 -10.58 -14.09
N VAL A 405 34.28 -11.72 -14.46
CA VAL A 405 34.35 -12.33 -15.79
C VAL A 405 32.92 -12.42 -16.33
N PRO A 406 32.52 -11.55 -17.28
CA PRO A 406 31.27 -11.71 -18.00
C PRO A 406 31.30 -12.99 -18.83
N ASP A 407 30.31 -13.86 -18.66
CA ASP A 407 30.19 -15.11 -19.42
C ASP A 407 28.69 -15.39 -19.65
N GLY A 408 28.27 -15.28 -20.92
CA GLY A 408 26.85 -15.30 -21.29
C GLY A 408 26.08 -14.11 -20.70
N GLY A 409 24.94 -14.39 -20.07
CA GLY A 409 24.09 -13.39 -19.39
C GLY A 409 24.44 -13.16 -17.92
N LEU A 410 25.50 -13.79 -17.41
CA LEU A 410 25.90 -13.74 -16.00
C LEU A 410 27.31 -13.16 -15.84
N VAL A 411 27.62 -12.67 -14.64
CA VAL A 411 28.97 -12.23 -14.28
C VAL A 411 29.50 -13.13 -13.18
N TRP A 412 30.62 -13.80 -13.46
CA TRP A 412 31.31 -14.65 -12.51
C TRP A 412 32.37 -13.85 -11.76
N GLU A 413 32.28 -13.80 -10.45
CA GLU A 413 33.24 -13.14 -9.57
C GLU A 413 34.21 -14.16 -8.98
N ILE A 414 35.45 -14.20 -9.46
CA ILE A 414 36.49 -15.08 -8.94
C ILE A 414 37.30 -14.35 -7.88
N ASP A 415 37.17 -14.76 -6.62
CA ASP A 415 37.87 -14.19 -5.48
C ASP A 415 39.12 -14.98 -5.12
N ARG A 416 40.28 -14.40 -5.38
CA ARG A 416 41.57 -14.89 -4.88
C ARG A 416 41.91 -14.20 -3.56
N PHE A 417 41.80 -14.93 -2.46
CA PHE A 417 42.13 -14.43 -1.14
C PHE A 417 43.66 -14.29 -1.01
N ARG A 418 44.12 -13.19 -0.41
CA ARG A 418 45.56 -12.89 -0.23
C ARG A 418 46.10 -13.36 1.11
N ASN A 419 45.22 -13.44 2.12
CA ASN A 419 45.59 -13.84 3.48
C ASN A 419 45.54 -15.36 3.67
N GLN A 420 44.99 -16.09 2.71
CA GLN A 420 44.77 -17.54 2.75
C GLN A 420 44.95 -18.12 1.35
N ARG A 421 45.40 -19.37 1.23
CA ARG A 421 45.46 -20.09 -0.06
C ARG A 421 44.06 -20.58 -0.44
N LEU A 422 43.17 -19.65 -0.79
CA LEU A 422 41.77 -19.91 -1.11
C LEU A 422 41.35 -19.15 -2.38
N VAL A 423 40.63 -19.83 -3.25
CA VAL A 423 39.98 -19.24 -4.44
C VAL A 423 38.52 -19.68 -4.44
N LEU A 424 37.62 -18.71 -4.56
CA LEU A 424 36.18 -18.94 -4.67
C LEU A 424 35.66 -18.34 -5.97
N ALA A 425 34.66 -18.96 -6.58
CA ALA A 425 33.84 -18.34 -7.60
C ALA A 425 32.45 -18.04 -7.00
N GLU A 426 31.95 -16.83 -7.24
CA GLU A 426 30.60 -16.41 -6.90
C GLU A 426 29.89 -16.01 -8.20
N VAL A 427 28.60 -16.33 -8.33
CA VAL A 427 27.74 -15.86 -9.42
C VAL A 427 26.41 -15.44 -8.84
N GLU A 428 25.98 -14.24 -9.18
CA GLU A 428 24.68 -13.70 -8.79
C GLU A 428 23.61 -14.13 -9.79
N LEU A 429 22.46 -14.55 -9.29
CA LEU A 429 21.35 -15.07 -10.08
C LEU A 429 20.12 -14.18 -9.98
N PRO A 430 19.37 -13.99 -11.08
CA PRO A 430 18.11 -13.25 -11.07
C PRO A 430 16.99 -13.98 -10.29
N ALA A 431 17.06 -15.31 -10.18
CA ALA A 431 16.10 -16.15 -9.44
C ALA A 431 16.76 -17.45 -8.93
N GLU A 432 16.20 -18.07 -7.88
CA GLU A 432 16.75 -19.28 -7.23
C GLU A 432 16.81 -20.49 -8.17
N ASP A 433 15.89 -20.57 -9.12
CA ASP A 433 15.76 -21.65 -10.11
C ASP A 433 16.51 -21.35 -11.42
N THR A 434 17.26 -20.24 -11.50
CA THR A 434 18.06 -19.91 -12.68
C THR A 434 19.07 -21.03 -12.95
N PRO A 435 19.02 -21.70 -14.11
CA PRO A 435 20.01 -22.73 -14.44
C PRO A 435 21.40 -22.08 -14.58
N VAL A 436 22.39 -22.65 -13.89
CA VAL A 436 23.79 -22.18 -13.96
C VAL A 436 24.59 -23.19 -14.75
N GLU A 437 24.98 -22.81 -15.96
CA GLU A 437 25.95 -23.56 -16.76
C GLU A 437 27.36 -23.19 -16.29
N ILE A 438 28.17 -24.20 -15.97
CA ILE A 438 29.55 -23.98 -15.53
C ILE A 438 30.42 -23.66 -16.76
N PRO A 439 31.07 -22.49 -16.82
CA PRO A 439 31.87 -22.13 -17.97
C PRO A 439 33.05 -23.08 -18.20
N ALA A 440 33.41 -23.30 -19.46
CA ALA A 440 34.51 -24.19 -19.85
C ALA A 440 35.87 -23.80 -19.23
N TRP A 441 36.08 -22.51 -18.94
CA TRP A 441 37.30 -22.02 -18.27
C TRP A 441 37.31 -22.27 -16.75
N LEU A 442 36.13 -22.47 -16.14
CA LEU A 442 35.98 -22.70 -14.70
C LEU A 442 35.96 -24.20 -14.37
N ALA A 443 35.33 -25.02 -15.21
CA ALA A 443 35.13 -26.45 -15.00
C ALA A 443 36.42 -27.23 -14.60
N PRO A 444 37.61 -26.99 -15.20
CA PRO A 444 38.82 -27.75 -14.87
C PRO A 444 39.37 -27.53 -13.45
N VAL A 445 38.97 -26.44 -12.79
CA VAL A 445 39.44 -26.08 -11.44
C VAL A 445 38.31 -26.12 -10.40
N LEU A 446 37.08 -26.42 -10.82
CA LEU A 446 35.93 -26.53 -9.95
C LEU A 446 36.05 -27.77 -9.05
N VAL A 447 35.97 -27.59 -7.72
CA VAL A 447 36.01 -28.69 -6.76
C VAL A 447 34.59 -29.11 -6.37
N ARG A 448 33.80 -28.17 -5.84
CA ARG A 448 32.41 -28.38 -5.43
C ARG A 448 31.70 -27.05 -5.20
N GLU A 449 30.38 -27.10 -5.17
CA GLU A 449 29.56 -26.01 -4.65
C GLU A 449 29.68 -25.93 -3.11
N VAL A 450 29.77 -24.70 -2.61
CA VAL A 450 29.87 -24.33 -1.19
C VAL A 450 28.83 -23.27 -0.80
N THR A 451 27.78 -23.11 -1.61
CA THR A 451 26.64 -22.23 -1.31
C THR A 451 26.06 -22.57 0.07
N GLY A 452 25.90 -21.56 0.92
CA GLY A 452 25.39 -21.73 2.28
C GLY A 452 26.36 -22.32 3.30
N ASP A 453 27.56 -22.78 2.90
CA ASP A 453 28.56 -23.33 3.82
C ASP A 453 29.21 -22.21 4.65
N PRO A 454 29.03 -22.18 5.99
CA PRO A 454 29.56 -21.12 6.83
C PRO A 454 31.08 -21.00 6.78
N ALA A 455 31.81 -22.07 6.44
CA ALA A 455 33.28 -22.04 6.37
C ALA A 455 33.80 -21.11 5.26
N TYR A 456 32.99 -20.83 4.24
CA TYR A 456 33.37 -20.03 3.07
C TYR A 456 32.68 -18.66 3.03
N VAL A 457 32.06 -18.25 4.13
CA VAL A 457 31.51 -16.90 4.28
C VAL A 457 32.63 -15.92 4.62
N ASN A 458 32.70 -14.78 3.91
CA ASN A 458 33.74 -13.77 4.08
C ASN A 458 33.94 -13.30 5.54
N LEU A 459 32.86 -13.22 6.33
CA LEU A 459 32.92 -12.92 7.77
C LEU A 459 33.72 -13.96 8.55
N ASN A 460 33.52 -15.25 8.25
CA ASN A 460 34.21 -16.35 8.95
C ASN A 460 35.64 -16.54 8.44
N LEU A 461 35.91 -16.19 7.18
CA LEU A 461 37.24 -16.11 6.59
C LEU A 461 38.04 -14.91 7.12
N ALA A 462 37.39 -13.92 7.73
CA ALA A 462 38.06 -12.78 8.34
C ALA A 462 38.65 -13.16 9.70
N ARG A 463 39.76 -13.92 9.68
CA ARG A 463 40.55 -14.31 10.85
C ARG A 463 41.98 -13.82 10.71
#